data_AF-A0A949Y0S1-F1
#
_entry.id   AF-A0A949Y0S1-F1
#
_cell.length_a   1.000
_cell.length_b   1.000
_cell.length_c   1.000
_cell.angle_alpha   90.00
_cell.angle_beta   90.00
_cell.angle_gamma   90.00
#
_symmetry.space_group_name_H-M   'P 1'
#
loop_
_entity.id
_entity.type
_entity.pdbx_description
1 polymer ?
#
loop_
_entity_poly.entity_id
_entity_poly.type
_entity_poly.pdbx_seq_one_letter_code
_entity_poly.pdbx_strand_id
1 'polypeptide(L)'
;MEQVEETPAPAKPDGRARGHPEAGPPRPRPARRPGLRPRGAPSVAVPVETLRVRLGAWTWHRRHRLLFLAVVCVVLATVGYRLRWWRRQELPRIAEIGKTQGLAALNAGRFDLAYQLLSEAERAVDALGDASESAAEIRKGAEEAAIFVNQVPDRLETILDLADKPDPASWSSRFDKLYKGRAILIQGSVTRVPDASGAGQYDLDYRVFPDGEGPRPRRVGRIDLRGFRLFESSPPKLGEKLLLGATLDALRFDKDNEEWLFGLEPDNGVRITHTKALEVLEWPSEDELQSEENP
;
A
#
# COMPACT_ATOMS: atom_id res chain seq x y z
N MET A 1 -25.99 43.39 32.32
CA MET A 1 -26.91 42.29 32.70
C MET A 1 -27.32 41.64 31.41
N GLU A 2 -26.52 40.66 30.98
CA GLU A 2 -26.63 40.01 29.67
C GLU A 2 -26.94 38.55 29.95
N GLN A 3 -28.06 38.08 29.42
CA GLN A 3 -28.64 36.77 29.71
C GLN A 3 -27.86 35.69 28.96
N VAL A 4 -27.38 34.70 29.71
CA VAL A 4 -26.72 33.50 29.20
C VAL A 4 -27.81 32.53 28.75
N GLU A 5 -27.88 32.28 27.44
CA GLU A 5 -28.79 31.31 26.84
C GLU A 5 -28.15 29.91 26.91
N GLU A 6 -28.62 29.14 27.89
CA GLU A 6 -28.16 27.79 28.22
C GLU A 6 -28.70 26.77 27.19
N THR A 7 -27.83 26.30 26.30
CA THR A 7 -28.17 25.28 25.28
C THR A 7 -27.98 23.88 25.88
N PRO A 8 -29.00 22.99 25.88
CA PRO A 8 -28.90 21.66 26.46
C PRO A 8 -28.11 20.67 25.59
N ALA A 9 -27.31 19.84 26.26
CA ALA A 9 -26.44 18.83 25.67
C ALA A 9 -27.19 17.65 25.03
N PRO A 10 -26.71 17.10 23.89
CA PRO A 10 -27.27 15.88 23.31
C PRO A 10 -26.85 14.61 24.05
N ALA A 11 -27.82 13.71 24.21
CA ALA A 11 -27.75 12.46 24.96
C ALA A 11 -26.77 11.42 24.36
N LYS A 12 -26.08 10.69 25.25
CA LYS A 12 -25.24 9.51 24.95
C LYS A 12 -26.11 8.32 24.51
N PRO A 13 -25.78 7.63 23.40
CA PRO A 13 -26.32 6.31 23.13
C PRO A 13 -25.52 5.23 23.88
N ASP A 14 -26.27 4.42 24.63
CA ASP A 14 -25.83 3.30 25.44
C ASP A 14 -25.21 2.13 24.65
N GLY A 15 -24.33 1.42 25.35
CA GLY A 15 -23.49 0.38 24.83
C GLY A 15 -24.23 -0.87 24.36
N ARG A 16 -23.76 -1.40 23.23
CA ARG A 16 -24.01 -2.79 22.82
C ARG A 16 -22.74 -3.59 22.98
N ALA A 17 -22.62 -4.24 24.14
CA ALA A 17 -21.71 -5.34 24.38
C ALA A 17 -22.04 -6.48 23.40
N ARG A 18 -21.12 -6.76 22.46
CA ARG A 18 -21.11 -8.02 21.71
C ARG A 18 -20.07 -8.93 22.35
N GLY A 19 -20.57 -9.93 23.06
CA GLY A 19 -19.76 -11.03 23.57
C GLY A 19 -19.48 -12.10 22.50
N HIS A 20 -18.31 -12.70 22.64
CA HIS A 20 -17.91 -14.09 22.30
C HIS A 20 -17.72 -14.49 20.82
N PRO A 21 -16.83 -15.48 20.52
CA PRO A 21 -16.37 -16.55 21.41
C PRO A 21 -14.86 -16.81 21.52
N GLU A 22 -14.59 -17.43 22.66
CA GLU A 22 -13.41 -18.11 23.18
C GLU A 22 -12.82 -19.15 22.20
N ALA A 23 -11.49 -19.13 22.08
CA ALA A 23 -10.73 -20.05 21.25
C ALA A 23 -10.74 -21.47 21.84
N GLY A 24 -11.33 -22.42 21.11
CA GLY A 24 -11.31 -23.83 21.49
C GLY A 24 -9.92 -24.47 21.38
N PRO A 25 -9.63 -25.50 22.18
CA PRO A 25 -8.34 -26.19 22.18
C PRO A 25 -8.12 -27.08 20.93
N PRO A 26 -6.85 -27.38 20.57
CA PRO A 26 -6.50 -28.06 19.34
C PRO A 26 -6.96 -29.52 19.30
N ARG A 27 -7.59 -29.91 18.18
CA ARG A 27 -7.98 -31.30 17.90
C ARG A 27 -6.75 -32.19 17.64
N PRO A 28 -6.66 -33.38 18.26
CA PRO A 28 -5.61 -34.35 17.96
C PRO A 28 -5.84 -35.03 16.60
N ARG A 29 -4.75 -35.18 15.83
CA ARG A 29 -4.67 -35.96 14.58
C ARG A 29 -4.96 -37.45 14.88
N PRO A 30 -5.88 -38.10 14.16
CA PRO A 30 -6.04 -39.55 14.25
C PRO A 30 -4.94 -40.27 13.48
N ALA A 31 -4.43 -41.32 14.12
CA ALA A 31 -3.37 -42.20 13.64
C ALA A 31 -3.77 -43.01 12.41
N ARG A 32 -2.84 -43.11 11.48
CA ARG A 32 -2.87 -43.92 10.26
C ARG A 32 -2.83 -45.41 10.65
N ARG A 33 -3.92 -46.14 10.43
CA ARG A 33 -3.92 -47.62 10.51
C ARG A 33 -3.52 -48.23 9.16
N PRO A 34 -2.50 -49.11 9.10
CA PRO A 34 -2.26 -49.97 7.95
C PRO A 34 -3.09 -51.25 8.10
N GLY A 35 -3.81 -51.65 7.07
CA GLY A 35 -4.61 -52.87 7.16
C GLY A 35 -5.31 -53.28 5.87
N LEU A 36 -4.73 -54.33 5.27
CA LEU A 36 -5.43 -55.47 4.67
C LEU A 36 -5.91 -55.35 3.21
N ARG A 37 -5.12 -55.98 2.35
CA ARG A 37 -5.56 -56.63 1.10
C ARG A 37 -6.57 -57.75 1.41
N PRO A 38 -7.59 -57.91 0.56
CA PRO A 38 -7.88 -59.20 -0.09
C PRO A 38 -8.12 -59.00 -1.60
N ARG A 39 -7.38 -59.69 -2.48
CA ARG A 39 -7.64 -61.05 -3.02
C ARG A 39 -8.97 -61.17 -3.80
N GLY A 40 -8.87 -60.99 -5.12
CA GLY A 40 -9.32 -61.97 -6.12
C GLY A 40 -10.81 -62.01 -6.55
N ALA A 41 -11.03 -61.50 -7.78
CA ALA A 41 -11.96 -61.96 -8.83
C ALA A 41 -13.50 -61.81 -8.62
N PRO A 42 -14.34 -61.77 -9.69
CA PRO A 42 -14.05 -61.94 -11.11
C PRO A 42 -14.42 -60.72 -12.00
N SER A 43 -13.77 -60.68 -13.15
CA SER A 43 -14.10 -59.86 -14.32
C SER A 43 -15.51 -60.18 -14.82
N VAL A 44 -16.47 -59.30 -14.55
CA VAL A 44 -17.73 -59.22 -15.30
C VAL A 44 -17.45 -58.34 -16.51
N ALA A 45 -17.40 -58.95 -17.69
CA ALA A 45 -17.41 -58.26 -18.96
C ALA A 45 -18.74 -57.51 -19.08
N VAL A 46 -18.73 -56.22 -18.75
CA VAL A 46 -19.85 -55.33 -19.07
C VAL A 46 -19.77 -55.04 -20.57
N PRO A 47 -20.85 -55.25 -21.33
CA PRO A 47 -20.86 -55.03 -22.77
C PRO A 47 -20.50 -53.56 -23.08
N VAL A 48 -19.44 -53.38 -23.85
CA VAL A 48 -19.09 -52.11 -24.51
C VAL A 48 -20.07 -51.93 -25.68
N GLU A 49 -21.33 -51.67 -25.35
CA GLU A 49 -22.36 -51.34 -26.34
C GLU A 49 -22.84 -49.91 -26.14
N THR A 50 -22.41 -49.05 -27.07
CA THR A 50 -23.18 -47.92 -27.59
C THR A 50 -23.29 -46.62 -26.75
N LEU A 51 -22.17 -46.11 -26.22
CA LEU A 51 -22.11 -44.69 -25.80
C LEU A 51 -22.01 -43.70 -26.99
N ARG A 52 -22.56 -44.03 -28.17
CA ARG A 52 -22.47 -43.20 -29.39
C ARG A 52 -23.81 -42.71 -29.97
N VAL A 53 -24.97 -43.07 -29.41
CA VAL A 53 -26.26 -42.75 -30.08
C VAL A 53 -27.24 -41.90 -29.26
N ARG A 54 -26.98 -41.58 -27.99
CA ARG A 54 -27.96 -40.87 -27.14
C ARG A 54 -27.76 -39.36 -26.95
N LEU A 55 -26.88 -38.72 -27.72
CA LEU A 55 -26.76 -37.25 -27.76
C LEU A 55 -27.72 -36.61 -28.79
N GLY A 56 -28.05 -37.32 -29.87
CA GLY A 56 -28.90 -36.79 -30.95
C GLY A 56 -30.37 -36.61 -30.57
N ALA A 57 -30.94 -37.53 -29.78
CA ALA A 57 -32.35 -37.44 -29.36
C ALA A 57 -32.57 -36.42 -28.22
N TRP A 58 -31.60 -36.28 -27.30
CA TRP A 58 -31.69 -35.32 -26.19
C TRP A 58 -31.57 -33.87 -26.65
N THR A 59 -30.73 -33.62 -27.67
CA THR A 59 -30.55 -32.29 -28.24
C THR A 59 -31.81 -31.79 -28.94
N TRP A 60 -32.59 -32.66 -29.61
CA TRP A 60 -33.84 -32.29 -30.30
C TRP A 60 -34.91 -31.70 -29.37
N HIS A 61 -35.12 -32.27 -28.18
CA HIS A 61 -36.15 -31.80 -27.24
C HIS A 61 -35.76 -30.50 -26.50
N ARG A 62 -34.46 -30.16 -26.48
CA ARG A 62 -33.93 -28.92 -25.89
C ARG A 62 -33.44 -27.89 -26.90
N ARG A 63 -33.70 -28.08 -28.20
CA ARG A 63 -33.23 -27.20 -29.29
C ARG A 63 -33.47 -25.72 -29.00
N HIS A 64 -34.68 -25.34 -28.61
CA HIS A 64 -35.01 -23.95 -28.31
C HIS A 64 -34.22 -23.39 -27.12
N ARG A 65 -33.98 -24.19 -26.08
CA ARG A 65 -33.17 -23.77 -24.92
C ARG A 65 -31.69 -23.64 -25.27
N LEU A 66 -31.16 -24.54 -26.09
CA LEU A 66 -29.77 -24.48 -26.56
C LEU A 66 -29.55 -23.31 -27.52
N LEU A 67 -30.50 -23.04 -28.42
CA LEU A 67 -30.47 -21.86 -29.28
C LEU A 67 -30.53 -20.58 -28.45
N PHE A 68 -31.43 -20.50 -27.47
CA PHE A 68 -31.49 -19.36 -26.56
C PHE A 68 -30.16 -19.14 -25.83
N LEU A 69 -29.57 -20.21 -25.26
CA LEU A 69 -28.27 -20.13 -24.59
C LEU A 69 -27.16 -19.66 -25.54
N ALA A 70 -27.12 -20.19 -26.77
CA ALA A 70 -26.14 -19.78 -27.77
C ALA A 70 -26.28 -18.29 -28.12
N VAL A 71 -27.51 -17.80 -28.31
CA VAL A 71 -27.78 -16.38 -28.55
C VAL A 71 -27.33 -15.53 -27.36
N VAL A 72 -27.67 -15.93 -26.13
CA VAL A 72 -27.22 -15.24 -24.92
C VAL A 72 -25.69 -15.17 -24.84
N CYS A 73 -25.00 -16.28 -25.10
CA CYS A 73 -23.54 -16.31 -25.14
C CYS A 73 -22.97 -15.38 -26.21
N VAL A 74 -23.54 -15.35 -27.41
CA VAL A 74 -23.11 -14.44 -28.49
C VAL A 74 -23.33 -12.98 -28.07
N VAL A 75 -24.49 -12.64 -27.52
CA VAL A 75 -24.79 -11.28 -27.05
C VAL A 75 -23.79 -10.86 -25.96
N LEU A 76 -23.55 -11.71 -24.96
CA LEU A 76 -22.57 -11.43 -23.91
C LEU A 76 -21.15 -11.28 -24.47
N ALA A 77 -20.76 -12.13 -25.43
CA ALA A 77 -19.46 -12.03 -26.09
C ALA A 77 -19.33 -10.73 -26.89
N THR A 78 -20.37 -10.32 -27.63
CA THR A 78 -20.37 -9.07 -28.40
C THR A 78 -20.32 -7.84 -27.47
N VAL A 79 -21.12 -7.82 -26.41
CA VAL A 79 -21.12 -6.74 -25.42
C VAL A 79 -19.76 -6.66 -24.72
N GLY A 80 -19.21 -7.80 -24.29
CA GLY A 80 -17.89 -7.87 -23.67
C GLY A 80 -16.77 -7.41 -24.60
N TYR A 81 -16.81 -7.82 -25.87
CA TYR A 81 -15.86 -7.39 -26.90
C TYR A 81 -15.96 -5.89 -27.15
N ARG A 82 -17.18 -5.36 -27.30
CA ARG A 82 -17.41 -3.92 -27.50
C ARG A 82 -16.93 -3.11 -26.30
N LEU A 83 -17.24 -3.53 -25.07
CA LEU A 83 -16.79 -2.85 -23.86
C LEU A 83 -15.25 -2.84 -23.75
N ARG A 84 -14.61 -3.97 -24.07
CA ARG A 84 -13.15 -4.07 -24.12
C ARG A 84 -12.53 -3.17 -25.17
N TRP A 85 -13.16 -3.08 -26.35
CA TRP A 85 -12.70 -2.22 -27.44
C TRP A 85 -12.80 -0.74 -27.08
N TRP A 86 -13.95 -0.31 -26.54
CA TRP A 86 -14.17 1.07 -26.08
C TRP A 86 -13.16 1.45 -25.02
N ARG A 87 -12.93 0.59 -24.01
CA ARG A 87 -11.91 0.84 -22.99
C ARG A 87 -10.54 1.06 -23.62
N ARG A 88 -10.10 0.19 -24.54
CA ARG A 88 -8.79 0.32 -25.19
C ARG A 88 -8.59 1.62 -25.99
N GLN A 89 -9.66 2.22 -26.49
CA GLN A 89 -9.57 3.50 -27.21
C GLN A 89 -9.40 4.70 -26.27
N GLU A 90 -9.87 4.60 -25.03
CA GLU A 90 -9.85 5.71 -24.06
C GLU A 90 -8.57 5.76 -23.24
N LEU A 91 -7.94 4.62 -22.96
CA LEU A 91 -6.72 4.55 -22.13
C LEU A 91 -5.58 5.46 -22.62
N PRO A 92 -5.26 5.56 -23.93
CA PRO A 92 -4.18 6.44 -24.38
C PRO A 92 -4.47 7.91 -24.09
N ARG A 93 -5.74 8.33 -24.19
CA ARG A 93 -6.17 9.69 -23.89
C ARG A 93 -6.04 10.00 -22.39
N ILE A 94 -6.44 9.05 -21.53
CA ILE A 94 -6.29 9.20 -20.07
C ILE A 94 -4.80 9.32 -19.70
N ALA A 95 -3.95 8.49 -20.30
CA ALA A 95 -2.49 8.55 -20.08
C ALA A 95 -1.91 9.91 -20.53
N GLU A 96 -2.34 10.44 -21.68
CA GLU A 96 -1.91 11.75 -22.17
C GLU A 96 -2.37 12.90 -21.26
N ILE A 97 -3.59 12.83 -20.71
CA ILE A 97 -4.09 13.79 -19.72
C ILE A 97 -3.25 13.73 -18.45
N GLY A 98 -2.96 12.54 -17.92
CA GLY A 98 -2.11 12.40 -16.73
C GLY A 98 -0.70 12.95 -16.95
N LYS A 99 -0.10 12.67 -18.10
CA LYS A 99 1.21 13.23 -18.47
C LYS A 99 1.19 14.75 -18.53
N THR A 100 0.27 15.33 -19.28
CA THR A 100 0.29 16.77 -19.57
C THR A 100 -0.28 17.60 -18.42
N GLN A 101 -1.41 17.20 -17.87
CA GLN A 101 -2.13 17.95 -16.84
C GLN A 101 -1.79 17.45 -15.44
N GLY A 102 -1.65 16.14 -15.23
CA GLY A 102 -1.32 15.56 -13.93
C GLY A 102 0.07 15.95 -13.45
N LEU A 103 1.11 15.78 -14.28
CA LEU A 103 2.48 16.21 -13.91
C LEU A 103 2.59 17.74 -13.78
N ALA A 104 1.88 18.50 -14.60
CA ALA A 104 1.83 19.95 -14.44
C ALA A 104 1.16 20.35 -13.11
N ALA A 105 0.09 19.67 -12.71
CA ALA A 105 -0.57 19.89 -11.42
C ALA A 105 0.34 19.51 -10.24
N LEU A 106 1.10 18.42 -10.36
CA LEU A 106 2.10 18.00 -9.36
C LEU A 106 3.15 19.08 -9.15
N ASN A 107 3.76 19.56 -10.24
CA ASN A 107 4.76 20.63 -10.20
C ASN A 107 4.19 21.98 -9.70
N ALA A 108 2.88 22.21 -9.85
CA ALA A 108 2.20 23.40 -9.36
C ALA A 108 1.73 23.28 -7.90
N GLY A 109 2.06 22.18 -7.20
CA GLY A 109 1.64 21.91 -5.83
C GLY A 109 0.14 21.62 -5.64
N ARG A 110 -0.60 21.34 -6.72
CA ARG A 110 -2.02 20.98 -6.65
C ARG A 110 -2.16 19.47 -6.43
N PHE A 111 -1.69 19.00 -5.27
CA PHE A 111 -1.47 17.59 -5.00
C PHE A 111 -2.73 16.73 -5.13
N ASP A 112 -3.89 17.20 -4.66
CA ASP A 112 -5.16 16.44 -4.77
C ASP A 112 -5.54 16.17 -6.23
N LEU A 113 -5.46 17.21 -7.07
CA LEU A 113 -5.75 17.11 -8.50
C LEU A 113 -4.69 16.26 -9.21
N ALA A 114 -3.42 16.44 -8.86
CA ALA A 114 -2.32 15.65 -9.40
C ALA A 114 -2.52 14.16 -9.11
N TYR A 115 -2.83 13.80 -7.86
CA TYR A 115 -3.10 12.44 -7.45
C TYR A 115 -4.31 11.85 -8.19
N GLN A 116 -5.41 12.59 -8.28
CA GLN A 116 -6.59 12.14 -9.03
C GLN A 116 -6.27 11.82 -10.50
N LEU A 117 -5.60 12.74 -11.20
CA LEU A 117 -5.27 12.57 -12.63
C LEU A 117 -4.21 11.49 -12.84
N LEU A 118 -3.16 11.46 -12.01
CA LEU A 118 -2.04 10.55 -12.17
C LEU A 118 -2.39 9.12 -11.76
N SER A 119 -3.20 8.90 -10.71
CA SER A 119 -3.69 7.56 -10.37
C SER A 119 -4.62 6.98 -11.44
N GLU A 120 -5.40 7.82 -12.13
CA GLU A 120 -6.20 7.35 -13.26
C GLU A 120 -5.32 6.99 -14.47
N ALA A 121 -4.34 7.84 -14.77
CA ALA A 121 -3.38 7.63 -15.84
C ALA A 121 -2.46 6.43 -15.60
N GLU A 122 -2.02 6.19 -14.36
CA GLU A 122 -1.26 5.00 -13.95
C GLU A 122 -2.03 3.73 -14.29
N ARG A 123 -3.29 3.62 -13.84
CA ARG A 123 -4.16 2.47 -14.17
C ARG A 123 -4.35 2.33 -15.67
N ALA A 124 -4.43 3.44 -16.40
CA ALA A 124 -4.58 3.42 -17.86
C ALA A 124 -3.33 2.87 -18.55
N VAL A 125 -2.14 3.31 -18.11
CA VAL A 125 -0.84 2.82 -18.57
C VAL A 125 -0.67 1.33 -18.24
N ASP A 126 -0.99 0.90 -17.03
CA ASP A 126 -0.90 -0.52 -16.63
C ASP A 126 -1.81 -1.41 -17.48
N ALA A 127 -3.00 -0.91 -17.83
CA ALA A 127 -3.94 -1.62 -18.72
C ALA A 127 -3.47 -1.66 -20.19
N LEU A 128 -2.70 -0.66 -20.63
CA LEU A 128 -2.04 -0.64 -21.94
C LEU A 128 -0.79 -1.53 -21.99
N GLY A 129 -0.18 -1.78 -20.83
CA GLY A 129 1.13 -2.41 -20.68
C GLY A 129 2.26 -1.38 -20.92
N ASP A 130 3.52 -1.82 -20.75
CA ASP A 130 4.72 -0.96 -20.87
C ASP A 130 5.01 -0.48 -22.31
N ALA A 131 3.99 -0.42 -23.18
CA ALA A 131 4.08 0.06 -24.56
C ALA A 131 4.14 1.59 -24.68
N SER A 132 3.88 2.34 -23.60
CA SER A 132 3.94 3.81 -23.60
C SER A 132 5.28 4.31 -23.09
N GLU A 133 5.96 5.16 -23.87
CA GLU A 133 7.23 5.78 -23.50
C GLU A 133 7.14 6.60 -22.19
N SER A 134 5.96 7.12 -21.87
CA SER A 134 5.73 7.96 -20.67
C SER A 134 5.20 7.17 -19.47
N ALA A 135 5.13 5.84 -19.57
CA ALA A 135 4.60 4.98 -18.51
C ALA A 135 5.32 5.16 -17.18
N ALA A 136 6.66 5.13 -17.21
CA ALA A 136 7.49 5.24 -16.01
C ALA A 136 7.34 6.61 -15.32
N GLU A 137 7.27 7.68 -16.09
CA GLU A 137 7.09 9.04 -15.58
C GLU A 137 5.71 9.22 -14.91
N ILE A 138 4.66 8.68 -15.52
CA ILE A 138 3.29 8.73 -14.96
C ILE A 138 3.22 7.92 -13.66
N ARG A 139 3.73 6.69 -13.64
CA ARG A 139 3.75 5.84 -12.42
C ARG A 139 4.46 6.55 -11.28
N LYS A 140 5.67 7.04 -11.55
CA LYS A 140 6.45 7.77 -10.56
C LYS A 140 5.74 9.04 -10.08
N GLY A 141 5.16 9.81 -10.99
CA GLY A 141 4.37 10.99 -10.63
C GLY A 141 3.16 10.64 -9.74
N ALA A 142 2.49 9.51 -10.02
CA ALA A 142 1.37 9.04 -9.21
C ALA A 142 1.81 8.63 -7.80
N GLU A 143 2.93 7.90 -7.68
CA GLU A 143 3.55 7.53 -6.40
C GLU A 143 3.95 8.76 -5.59
N GLU A 144 4.65 9.73 -6.21
CA GLU A 144 5.04 10.99 -5.54
C GLU A 144 3.81 11.82 -5.12
N ALA A 145 2.80 11.95 -5.99
CA ALA A 145 1.56 12.64 -5.66
C ALA A 145 0.81 11.99 -4.47
N ALA A 146 0.83 10.65 -4.39
CA ALA A 146 0.24 9.92 -3.28
C ALA A 146 0.89 10.25 -1.94
N ILE A 147 2.22 10.40 -1.92
CA ILE A 147 2.98 10.87 -0.75
C ILE A 147 2.55 12.30 -0.38
N PHE A 148 2.55 13.22 -1.34
CA PHE A 148 2.26 14.63 -1.05
C PHE A 148 0.85 14.87 -0.53
N VAL A 149 -0.16 14.17 -1.07
CA VAL A 149 -1.57 14.26 -0.60
C VAL A 149 -1.75 13.67 0.80
N ASN A 150 -1.06 12.58 1.12
CA ASN A 150 -1.29 11.83 2.36
C ASN A 150 -0.28 12.13 3.45
N GLN A 151 0.37 13.29 3.43
CA GLN A 151 1.34 13.67 4.44
C GLN A 151 0.76 13.59 5.85
N VAL A 152 1.60 13.18 6.78
CA VAL A 152 1.28 13.14 8.20
C VAL A 152 1.01 14.57 8.70
N PRO A 153 -0.07 14.79 9.48
CA PRO A 153 -0.41 16.15 9.91
C PRO A 153 0.53 16.70 10.99
N ASP A 154 1.17 15.81 11.77
CA ASP A 154 2.05 16.16 12.87
C ASP A 154 3.50 15.82 12.50
N ARG A 155 4.46 16.60 12.99
CA ARG A 155 5.88 16.33 12.83
C ARG A 155 6.29 15.06 13.57
N LEU A 156 7.35 14.37 13.10
CA LEU A 156 7.82 13.13 13.72
C LEU A 156 8.24 13.33 15.18
N GLU A 157 8.79 14.50 15.49
CA GLU A 157 9.17 14.95 16.83
C GLU A 157 7.97 15.00 17.77
N THR A 158 6.85 15.52 17.27
CA THR A 158 5.58 15.57 18.01
C THR A 158 5.02 14.17 18.23
N ILE A 159 5.06 13.31 17.20
CA ILE A 159 4.59 11.92 17.30
C ILE A 159 5.44 11.17 18.35
N LEU A 160 6.75 11.42 18.37
CA LEU A 160 7.67 10.83 19.34
C LEU A 160 7.41 11.32 20.77
N ASP A 161 7.19 12.62 20.99
CA ASP A 161 6.82 13.14 22.32
C ASP A 161 5.48 12.55 22.82
N LEU A 162 4.52 12.33 21.91
CA LEU A 162 3.26 11.68 22.25
C LEU A 162 3.45 10.21 22.63
N ALA A 163 4.40 9.51 21.99
CA ALA A 163 4.71 8.10 22.27
C ALA A 163 5.37 7.88 23.62
N ASP A 164 6.20 8.83 24.08
CA ASP A 164 6.94 8.76 25.35
C ASP A 164 6.04 8.97 26.59
N LYS A 165 4.77 9.32 26.41
CA LYS A 165 3.83 9.55 27.52
C LYS A 165 3.47 8.22 28.22
N PRO A 166 3.24 8.23 29.55
CA PRO A 166 3.21 7.05 30.41
C PRO A 166 2.02 6.09 30.24
N ASP A 167 1.28 6.16 29.12
CA ASP A 167 0.26 5.17 28.74
C ASP A 167 0.64 4.44 27.44
N PRO A 168 1.58 3.46 27.50
CA PRO A 168 2.06 2.76 26.31
C PRO A 168 1.01 1.82 25.70
N ALA A 169 0.04 1.36 26.50
CA ALA A 169 -0.94 0.38 26.08
C ALA A 169 -1.96 0.99 25.09
N SER A 170 -2.28 2.27 25.22
CA SER A 170 -3.16 2.98 24.28
C SER A 170 -2.44 3.57 23.07
N TRP A 171 -1.11 3.77 23.17
CA TRP A 171 -0.33 4.42 22.13
C TRP A 171 -0.41 3.73 20.77
N SER A 172 -0.21 2.40 20.72
CA SER A 172 -0.27 1.65 19.46
C SER A 172 -1.61 1.85 18.74
N SER A 173 -2.73 1.81 19.47
CA SER A 173 -4.06 2.03 18.88
C SER A 173 -4.25 3.47 18.40
N ARG A 174 -3.68 4.45 19.12
CA ARG A 174 -3.72 5.86 18.70
C ARG A 174 -2.88 6.09 17.44
N PHE A 175 -1.68 5.50 17.38
CA PHE A 175 -0.82 5.58 16.20
C PHE A 175 -1.50 4.98 14.97
N ASP A 176 -2.08 3.79 15.11
CA ASP A 176 -2.80 3.11 14.02
C ASP A 176 -3.98 3.94 13.48
N LYS A 177 -4.64 4.71 14.34
CA LYS A 177 -5.79 5.53 13.95
C LYS A 177 -5.39 6.84 13.29
N LEU A 178 -4.29 7.45 13.72
CA LEU A 178 -3.94 8.83 13.33
C LEU A 178 -2.83 8.91 12.29
N TYR A 179 -1.84 8.02 12.37
CA TYR A 179 -0.57 8.15 11.65
C TYR A 179 -0.27 6.97 10.71
N LYS A 180 -0.74 5.76 11.03
CA LYS A 180 -0.55 4.62 10.13
C LYS A 180 -1.22 4.87 8.77
N GLY A 181 -0.50 4.58 7.70
CA GLY A 181 -0.95 4.87 6.34
C GLY A 181 -0.74 6.32 5.90
N ARG A 182 -0.15 7.18 6.75
CA ARG A 182 0.25 8.54 6.38
C ARG A 182 1.68 8.58 5.90
N ALA A 183 1.93 9.48 4.97
CA ALA A 183 3.22 9.65 4.34
C ALA A 183 4.11 10.64 5.11
N ILE A 184 5.41 10.40 5.04
CA ILE A 184 6.46 11.30 5.53
C ILE A 184 7.48 11.52 4.43
N LEU A 185 8.13 12.69 4.47
CA LEU A 185 9.29 13.01 3.65
C LEU A 185 10.53 12.94 4.52
N ILE A 186 11.54 12.21 4.07
CA ILE A 186 12.81 12.02 4.77
C ILE A 186 13.92 12.46 3.83
N GLN A 187 14.76 13.36 4.33
CA GLN A 187 16.02 13.72 3.70
C GLN A 187 17.16 13.29 4.61
N GLY A 188 18.11 12.53 4.08
CA GLY A 188 19.23 12.03 4.87
C GLY A 188 20.32 11.41 4.00
N SER A 189 21.48 11.16 4.61
CA SER A 189 22.58 10.44 3.96
C SER A 189 22.60 8.97 4.38
N VAL A 190 22.99 8.08 3.48
CA VAL A 190 23.10 6.64 3.80
C VAL A 190 24.37 6.39 4.61
N THR A 191 24.22 5.94 5.86
CA THR A 191 25.35 5.66 6.78
C THR A 191 25.74 4.20 6.81
N ARG A 192 24.84 3.30 6.41
CA ARG A 192 25.10 1.87 6.34
C ARG A 192 24.39 1.27 5.14
N VAL A 193 25.08 0.36 4.46
CA VAL A 193 24.54 -0.49 3.39
C VAL A 193 24.79 -1.96 3.76
N PRO A 194 23.91 -2.90 3.36
CA PRO A 194 24.19 -4.32 3.46
C PRO A 194 25.47 -4.69 2.71
N ASP A 195 26.18 -5.70 3.19
CA ASP A 195 27.37 -6.19 2.52
C ASP A 195 27.03 -6.96 1.22
N ALA A 196 28.06 -7.39 0.49
CA ALA A 196 27.88 -8.15 -0.76
C ALA A 196 27.17 -9.50 -0.57
N SER A 197 27.09 -10.02 0.66
CA SER A 197 26.34 -11.23 0.99
C SER A 197 24.87 -10.96 1.33
N GLY A 198 24.47 -9.68 1.36
CA GLY A 198 23.15 -9.23 1.80
C GLY A 198 23.00 -9.20 3.32
N ALA A 199 24.08 -9.38 4.08
CA ALA A 199 24.06 -9.29 5.53
C ALA A 199 24.16 -7.82 5.96
N GLY A 200 23.33 -7.43 6.93
CA GLY A 200 23.21 -6.06 7.40
C GLY A 200 21.89 -5.42 6.99
N GLN A 201 21.77 -4.12 7.26
CA GLN A 201 20.57 -3.34 7.00
C GLN A 201 20.99 -1.95 6.52
N TYR A 202 20.15 -1.33 5.71
CA TYR A 202 20.28 0.08 5.38
C TYR A 202 20.03 0.92 6.64
N ASP A 203 20.82 1.97 6.81
CA ASP A 203 20.64 2.97 7.86
C ASP A 203 20.86 4.37 7.29
N LEU A 204 20.13 5.36 7.83
CA LEU A 204 20.22 6.75 7.41
C LEU A 204 20.77 7.59 8.55
N ASP A 205 21.49 8.65 8.22
CA ASP A 205 21.85 9.71 9.17
C ASP A 205 20.64 10.60 9.48
N TYR A 206 19.58 10.00 10.02
CA TYR A 206 18.36 10.71 10.37
C TYR A 206 17.91 10.30 11.76
N ARG A 207 17.93 11.28 12.66
CA ARG A 207 17.55 11.13 14.07
C ARG A 207 16.45 12.12 14.39
N VAL A 208 15.36 11.61 14.98
CA VAL A 208 14.22 12.41 15.43
C VAL A 208 14.41 12.71 16.91
N PHE A 209 14.34 13.99 17.28
CA PHE A 209 14.42 14.44 18.66
C PHE A 209 13.17 15.24 19.00
N PRO A 210 12.40 14.90 20.05
CA PRO A 210 11.20 15.65 20.39
C PRO A 210 11.55 17.08 20.79
N ASP A 211 10.60 17.99 20.57
CA ASP A 211 10.73 19.38 20.99
C ASP A 211 10.82 19.47 22.53
N GLY A 212 11.90 20.09 23.05
CA GLY A 212 12.05 20.44 24.47
C GLY A 212 13.23 19.78 25.22
N GLU A 213 13.43 20.22 26.47
CA GLU A 213 14.46 19.68 27.37
C GLU A 213 13.92 18.48 28.17
N GLY A 214 14.57 17.33 28.04
CA GLY A 214 14.26 16.13 28.81
C GLY A 214 15.45 15.18 28.85
N PRO A 215 15.51 14.25 29.83
CA PRO A 215 16.62 13.33 29.96
C PRO A 215 16.70 12.40 28.74
N ARG A 216 17.77 12.54 27.94
CA ARG A 216 18.22 11.55 26.95
C ARG A 216 18.63 10.26 27.70
N PRO A 217 18.36 9.04 27.21
CA PRO A 217 18.16 8.65 25.80
C PRO A 217 16.75 8.23 25.36
N ARG A 218 15.74 8.12 26.25
CA ARG A 218 14.39 7.58 25.94
C ARG A 218 13.55 8.34 24.88
N ARG A 219 14.14 9.37 24.28
CA ARG A 219 13.51 10.38 23.42
C ARG A 219 14.26 10.52 22.08
N VAL A 220 14.85 9.45 21.57
CA VAL A 220 15.48 9.44 20.24
C VAL A 220 14.72 8.48 19.34
N GLY A 221 14.29 8.99 18.19
CA GLY A 221 13.66 8.20 17.13
C GLY A 221 14.62 7.95 15.97
N ARG A 222 14.48 6.79 15.33
CA ARG A 222 15.17 6.41 14.09
C ARG A 222 14.17 5.80 13.11
N ILE A 223 14.45 5.94 11.82
CA ILE A 223 13.68 5.27 10.76
C ILE A 223 14.12 3.82 10.64
N ASP A 224 13.18 2.89 10.74
CA ASP A 224 13.42 1.46 10.56
C ASP A 224 13.21 1.08 9.09
N LEU A 225 14.32 0.84 8.38
CA LEU A 225 14.34 0.46 6.98
C LEU A 225 14.29 -1.06 6.76
N ARG A 226 14.03 -1.85 7.80
CA ARG A 226 13.95 -3.32 7.66
C ARG A 226 12.81 -3.73 6.75
N GLY A 227 13.16 -4.43 5.67
CA GLY A 227 12.20 -4.92 4.68
C GLY A 227 11.67 -3.84 3.74
N PHE A 228 12.21 -2.62 3.78
CA PHE A 228 11.81 -1.54 2.90
C PHE A 228 12.33 -1.79 1.47
N ARG A 229 11.42 -1.96 0.51
CA ARG A 229 11.75 -2.49 -0.83
C ARG A 229 12.25 -1.46 -1.83
N LEU A 230 12.16 -0.16 -1.52
CA LEU A 230 12.64 0.91 -2.40
C LEU A 230 14.09 0.70 -2.84
N PHE A 231 14.92 0.11 -1.97
CA PHE A 231 16.34 -0.13 -2.23
C PHE A 231 16.64 -1.46 -2.93
N GLU A 232 15.67 -2.36 -3.08
CA GLU A 232 15.87 -3.63 -3.79
C GLU A 232 16.05 -3.39 -5.30
N SER A 233 15.28 -2.45 -5.86
CA SER A 233 15.35 -2.11 -7.29
C SER A 233 16.50 -1.16 -7.63
N SER A 234 16.84 -0.26 -6.71
CA SER A 234 17.93 0.70 -6.88
C SER A 234 18.67 0.90 -5.55
N PRO A 235 19.66 0.04 -5.26
CA PRO A 235 20.45 0.11 -4.03
C PRO A 235 21.23 1.43 -3.96
N PRO A 236 21.09 2.20 -2.87
CA PRO A 236 21.87 3.42 -2.70
C PRO A 236 23.31 3.10 -2.28
N LYS A 237 24.21 4.05 -2.51
CA LYS A 237 25.62 3.97 -2.10
C LYS A 237 25.81 4.56 -0.70
N LEU A 238 26.86 4.11 -0.02
CA LEU A 238 27.30 4.71 1.24
C LEU A 238 27.61 6.20 1.02
N GLY A 239 27.04 7.07 1.87
CA GLY A 239 27.16 8.52 1.79
C GLY A 239 26.24 9.20 0.76
N GLU A 240 25.43 8.45 0.00
CA GLU A 240 24.45 9.04 -0.93
C GLU A 240 23.41 9.86 -0.15
N LYS A 241 23.24 11.14 -0.52
CA LYS A 241 22.13 11.96 -0.04
C LYS A 241 20.87 11.52 -0.78
N LEU A 242 19.82 11.21 -0.01
CA LEU A 242 18.54 10.73 -0.52
C LEU A 242 17.43 11.63 -0.02
N LEU A 243 16.47 11.90 -0.91
CA LEU A 243 15.17 12.41 -0.56
C LEU A 243 14.12 11.36 -0.93
N LEU A 244 13.40 10.88 0.07
CA LEU A 244 12.45 9.80 -0.08
C LEU A 244 11.13 10.11 0.62
N GLY A 245 10.04 9.71 -0.03
CA GLY A 245 8.72 9.64 0.56
C GLY A 245 8.42 8.22 0.99
N ALA A 246 7.84 8.04 2.17
CA ALA A 246 7.44 6.73 2.66
C ALA A 246 6.19 6.80 3.53
N THR A 247 5.44 5.70 3.57
CA THR A 247 4.25 5.58 4.43
C THR A 247 4.60 4.94 5.77
N LEU A 248 4.07 5.50 6.86
CA LEU A 248 4.24 4.98 8.22
C LEU A 248 3.40 3.71 8.43
N ASP A 249 4.03 2.63 8.89
CA ASP A 249 3.35 1.37 9.23
C ASP A 249 3.21 1.17 10.76
N ALA A 250 4.27 1.48 11.51
CA ALA A 250 4.33 1.23 12.94
C ALA A 250 5.29 2.18 13.67
N LEU A 251 5.13 2.32 14.98
CA LEU A 251 6.11 2.94 15.88
C LEU A 251 6.37 2.00 17.06
N ARG A 252 7.63 1.60 17.26
CA ARG A 252 8.01 0.59 18.26
C ARG A 252 9.18 1.07 19.10
N PHE A 253 9.21 0.70 20.38
CA PHE A 253 10.36 0.96 21.23
C PHE A 253 11.35 -0.22 21.15
N ASP A 254 12.56 0.06 20.70
CA ASP A 254 13.69 -0.87 20.69
C ASP A 254 14.39 -0.84 22.05
N LYS A 255 14.15 -1.88 22.85
CA LYS A 255 14.72 -2.01 24.19
C LYS A 255 16.23 -2.19 24.19
N ASP A 256 16.80 -2.73 23.11
CA ASP A 256 18.22 -3.04 23.05
C ASP A 256 19.05 -1.77 22.84
N ASN A 257 18.51 -0.82 22.07
CA ASN A 257 19.14 0.48 21.80
C ASN A 257 18.56 1.63 22.63
N GLU A 258 17.50 1.40 23.40
CA GLU A 258 16.71 2.43 24.10
C GLU A 258 16.16 3.54 23.19
N GLU A 259 15.83 3.21 21.94
CA GLU A 259 15.38 4.14 20.90
C GLU A 259 13.99 3.78 20.35
N TRP A 260 13.27 4.77 19.83
CA TRP A 260 12.04 4.54 19.09
C TRP A 260 12.32 4.29 17.60
N LEU A 261 11.61 3.35 17.00
CA LEU A 261 11.74 2.95 15.61
C LEU A 261 10.45 3.25 14.85
N PHE A 262 10.53 4.16 13.88
CA PHE A 262 9.47 4.44 12.91
C PHE A 262 9.56 3.41 11.78
N GLY A 263 8.68 2.42 11.81
CA GLY A 263 8.55 1.42 10.77
C GLY A 263 7.84 2.00 9.54
N LEU A 264 8.41 1.74 8.38
CA LEU A 264 7.86 2.13 7.09
C LEU A 264 7.12 0.95 6.45
N GLU A 265 6.10 1.25 5.65
CA GLU A 265 5.42 0.24 4.84
C GLU A 265 6.36 -0.25 3.71
N PRO A 266 6.61 -1.56 3.59
CA PRO A 266 7.63 -2.11 2.69
C PRO A 266 7.55 -1.68 1.23
N ASP A 267 6.33 -1.57 0.71
CA ASP A 267 6.05 -1.39 -0.72
C ASP A 267 5.67 0.05 -1.09
N ASN A 268 5.51 0.95 -0.11
CA ASN A 268 5.05 2.33 -0.32
C ASN A 268 6.18 3.35 -0.12
N GLY A 269 7.35 3.05 -0.66
CA GLY A 269 8.50 3.95 -0.72
C GLY A 269 8.69 4.52 -2.11
N VAL A 270 9.00 5.82 -2.22
CA VAL A 270 9.29 6.49 -3.49
C VAL A 270 10.47 7.44 -3.33
N ARG A 271 11.36 7.47 -4.34
CA ARG A 271 12.40 8.52 -4.43
C ARG A 271 11.77 9.76 -5.04
N ILE A 272 11.80 10.87 -4.32
CA ILE A 272 11.21 12.13 -4.78
C ILE A 272 12.12 12.73 -5.86
N THR A 273 11.54 13.08 -7.01
CA THR A 273 12.29 13.71 -8.10
C THR A 273 11.65 14.96 -8.66
N HIS A 274 10.39 15.23 -8.36
CA HIS A 274 9.75 16.49 -8.73
C HIS A 274 10.11 17.59 -7.72
N THR A 275 11.30 18.17 -7.84
CA THR A 275 11.79 19.20 -6.91
C THR A 275 10.90 20.44 -6.83
N LYS A 276 10.23 20.81 -7.93
CA LYS A 276 9.25 21.91 -7.94
C LYS A 276 8.09 21.70 -6.97
N ALA A 277 7.67 20.45 -6.77
CA ALA A 277 6.63 20.14 -5.77
C ALA A 277 7.11 20.45 -4.35
N LEU A 278 8.41 20.24 -4.06
CA LEU A 278 9.03 20.52 -2.78
C LEU A 278 9.16 22.02 -2.52
N GLU A 279 9.51 22.80 -3.56
CA GLU A 279 9.57 24.27 -3.48
C GLU A 279 8.22 24.86 -3.05
N VAL A 280 7.11 24.33 -3.56
CA VAL A 280 5.76 24.78 -3.18
C VAL A 280 5.41 24.41 -1.73
N LEU A 281 6.02 23.35 -1.19
CA LEU A 281 5.90 22.97 0.22
C LEU A 281 6.85 23.76 1.14
N GLU A 282 7.58 24.74 0.60
CA GLU A 282 8.64 25.48 1.31
C GLU A 282 9.69 24.52 1.92
N TRP A 283 9.91 23.38 1.26
CA TRP A 283 10.94 22.44 1.66
C TRP A 283 12.31 23.04 1.35
N PRO A 284 13.29 22.96 2.26
CA PRO A 284 14.61 23.56 2.05
C PRO A 284 15.26 23.01 0.79
N SER A 285 15.79 23.91 -0.02
CA SER A 285 16.50 23.53 -1.24
C SER A 285 17.86 22.90 -0.90
N GLU A 286 18.38 22.05 -1.78
CA GLU A 286 19.71 21.43 -1.58
C GLU A 286 20.83 22.48 -1.43
N ASP A 287 20.69 23.63 -2.08
CA ASP A 287 21.66 24.72 -2.06
C ASP A 287 21.71 25.44 -0.70
N GLU A 288 20.56 25.59 -0.04
CA GLU A 288 20.46 26.16 1.33
C GLU A 288 21.12 25.24 2.36
N LEU A 289 20.90 23.93 2.24
CA LEU A 289 21.49 22.95 3.16
C LEU A 289 23.01 22.83 3.01
N GLN A 290 23.54 23.04 1.80
CA GLN A 290 25.00 23.02 1.56
C GLN A 290 25.71 24.28 2.04
N SER A 291 25.03 25.41 2.07
CA SER A 291 25.62 26.69 2.51
C SER A 291 25.70 26.80 4.04
N GLU A 292 24.88 26.07 4.79
CA GLU A 292 25.03 25.95 6.26
C GLU A 292 26.15 24.98 6.70
N GLU A 293 26.51 24.00 5.86
CA GLU A 293 27.54 22.99 6.19
C GLU A 293 28.98 23.51 5.99
N ASN A 294 29.16 24.68 5.35
CA ASN A 294 30.45 25.27 5.02
C ASN A 294 30.52 26.78 5.43
N PRO A 295 30.48 27.10 6.74
CA PRO A 295 30.61 28.48 7.24
C PRO A 295 32.03 29.06 7.10
#